data_AF-A0A2E9WR54-F1
#
_entry.id   AF-A0A2E9WR54-F1
#
_cell.length_a   1.000
_cell.length_b   1.000
_cell.length_c   1.000
_cell.angle_alpha   90.00
_cell.angle_beta   90.00
_cell.angle_gamma   90.00
#
_symmetry.space_group_name_H-M   'P 1'
#
loop_
_entity.id
_entity.type
_entity.pdbx_description
1 polymer ?
#
loop_
_entity_poly.entity_id
_entity_poly.type
_entity_poly.pdbx_seq_one_letter_code
_entity_poly.pdbx_strand_id
1 'polypeptide(L)' 'MKAIKSKNEKELMKEVKEKREKLRAFRFGIAGSKVRNVKEGKNLKREVAQILTEVNARKNKK' A
#
# COMPACT_ATOMS: atom_id res chain seq x y z
N MET A 1 1.35 -4.23 -13.38
CA MET A 1 1.23 -2.76 -13.56
C MET A 1 -0.10 -2.28 -14.17
N LYS A 2 -0.94 -3.14 -14.79
CA LYS A 2 -2.19 -2.71 -15.46
C LYS A 2 -3.40 -2.43 -14.54
N ALA A 3 -3.44 -2.94 -13.31
CA ALA A 3 -4.64 -2.90 -12.48
C ALA A 3 -4.88 -1.61 -11.65
N ILE A 4 -3.89 -0.71 -11.56
CA ILE A 4 -4.00 0.53 -10.76
C ILE A 4 -4.48 1.71 -11.63
N LYS A 5 -4.27 1.63 -12.95
CA LYS A 5 -4.61 2.71 -13.89
C LYS A 5 -6.12 2.93 -14.08
N SER A 6 -6.95 1.92 -13.84
CA SER A 6 -8.41 2.01 -14.03
C SER A 6 -9.17 2.47 -12.78
N LYS A 7 -8.53 2.56 -11.62
CA LYS A 7 -9.21 2.87 -10.35
C LYS A 7 -9.40 4.37 -10.15
N ASN A 8 -10.52 4.71 -9.52
CA ASN A 8 -10.86 6.09 -9.18
C ASN A 8 -9.95 6.62 -8.06
N GLU A 9 -9.65 7.92 -8.03
CA GLU A 9 -8.74 8.51 -7.03
C GLU A 9 -9.22 8.26 -5.59
N LYS A 10 -10.54 8.28 -5.38
CA LYS A 10 -11.17 7.96 -4.09
C LYS A 10 -10.94 6.51 -3.67
N GLU A 11 -10.96 5.58 -4.61
CA GLU A 11 -10.71 4.16 -4.34
C GLU A 11 -9.22 3.91 -4.04
N LEU A 12 -8.33 4.57 -4.78
CA LEU A 12 -6.89 4.51 -4.52
C LEU A 12 -6.54 5.05 -3.12
N MET A 13 -7.17 6.14 -2.67
CA MET A 13 -6.98 6.64 -1.30
C MET A 13 -7.53 5.67 -0.24
N LYS A 14 -8.69 5.04 -0.46
CA LYS A 14 -9.22 4.01 0.44
C LYS A 14 -8.27 2.81 0.55
N GLU A 15 -7.77 2.31 -0.59
CA GLU A 15 -6.81 1.21 -0.62
C GLU A 15 -5.50 1.54 0.09
N VAL A 16 -5.00 2.78 -0.03
CA VAL A 16 -3.82 3.23 0.71
C VAL A 16 -4.07 3.20 2.21
N LYS A 17 -5.25 3.63 2.66
CA LYS A 17 -5.61 3.63 4.09
C LYS A 17 -5.65 2.20 4.65
N GLU A 18 -6.32 1.29 3.96
CA GLU A 18 -6.39 -0.13 4.34
C GLU A 18 -5.01 -0.79 4.36
N LYS A 19 -4.16 -0.54 3.35
CA LYS A 19 -2.80 -1.11 3.31
C LYS A 19 -1.90 -0.53 4.40
N ARG A 20 -2.07 0.74 4.78
CA ARG A 20 -1.38 1.34 5.92
C ARG A 20 -1.81 0.73 7.25
N GLU A 21 -3.10 0.46 7.42
CA GLU A 21 -3.62 -0.26 8.60
C GLU A 21 -3.09 -1.69 8.68
N LYS A 22 -3.10 -2.44 7.56
CA LYS A 22 -2.47 -3.76 7.48
C LYS A 22 -0.99 -3.72 7.82
N LEU A 23 -0.26 -2.70 7.36
CA LEU A 23 1.15 -2.52 7.67
C LEU A 23 1.37 -2.17 9.15
N ARG A 24 0.47 -1.41 9.77
CA ARG A 24 0.49 -1.12 11.21
C ARG A 24 0.23 -2.40 12.01
N ALA A 25 -0.81 -3.16 11.67
CA ALA A 25 -1.11 -4.46 12.29
C ALA A 25 0.07 -5.43 12.14
N PHE A 26 0.70 -5.47 10.96
CA PHE A 26 1.89 -6.28 10.71
C PHE A 26 3.09 -5.86 11.58
N ARG A 27 3.33 -4.55 11.76
CA ARG A 27 4.39 -4.05 12.67
C ARG A 27 4.13 -4.44 14.13
N PHE A 28 2.89 -4.31 14.59
CA PHE A 28 2.52 -4.75 15.94
C PHE A 28 2.58 -6.28 16.11
N GLY A 29 2.17 -7.04 15.09
CA GLY A 29 2.26 -8.50 15.08
C GLY A 29 3.69 -9.05 15.10
N ILE A 30 4.64 -8.34 14.46
CA ILE A 30 6.07 -8.70 14.48
C ILE A 30 6.66 -8.54 15.89
N ALA A 31 6.26 -7.52 16.66
CA ALA A 31 6.81 -7.26 17.98
C ALA A 31 6.61 -8.43 18.97
N GLY A 32 5.61 -9.30 18.72
CA GLY A 32 5.36 -10.52 19.48
C GLY A 32 6.01 -11.80 18.95
N SER A 33 7.00 -11.71 18.05
CA SER A 33 7.71 -12.85 17.44
C SER A 33 6.83 -13.89 16.69
N LYS A 34 5.58 -13.55 16.37
CA LYS A 34 4.61 -14.49 15.78
C LYS A 34 4.62 -14.54 14.25
N VAL A 35 5.36 -13.66 13.58
CA VAL A 35 5.24 -13.47 12.12
C VAL A 35 6.37 -14.17 11.38
N ARG A 36 6.03 -15.32 10.78
CA ARG A 36 6.93 -16.12 9.93
C ARG A 36 7.19 -15.48 8.55
N ASN A 37 6.32 -14.55 8.11
CA ASN A 37 6.32 -14.03 6.74
C ASN A 37 6.80 -12.57 6.64
N VAL A 38 8.11 -12.36 6.86
CA VAL A 38 8.75 -11.03 6.82
C VAL A 38 8.61 -10.33 5.46
N LYS A 39 8.45 -11.11 4.37
CA LYS A 39 8.30 -10.61 3.00
C LYS A 39 7.00 -9.84 2.80
N GLU A 40 5.97 -10.14 3.57
CA GLU A 40 4.65 -9.53 3.44
C GLU A 40 4.66 -8.02 3.74
N GLY A 41 5.42 -7.60 4.77
CA GLY A 41 5.62 -6.19 5.07
C GLY A 41 6.35 -5.42 3.96
N LYS A 42 7.33 -6.05 3.30
CA LYS A 42 8.03 -5.45 2.16
C LYS A 42 7.08 -5.27 0.97
N ASN A 43 6.23 -6.26 0.70
CA ASN A 43 5.23 -6.18 -0.37
C ASN A 43 4.20 -5.09 -0.09
N LEU A 44 3.67 -5.01 1.13
CA LEU A 44 2.73 -3.95 1.55
C LEU A 44 3.33 -2.54 1.35
N LYS A 45 4.60 -2.33 1.74
CA LYS A 45 5.29 -1.05 1.50
C LYS A 45 5.38 -0.72 0.00
N ARG A 46 5.74 -1.71 -0.81
CA ARG A 46 5.89 -1.54 -2.27
C ARG A 46 4.56 -1.19 -2.92
N GLU A 47 3.49 -1.83 -2.52
CA GLU A 47 2.15 -1.57 -3.05
C GLU A 47 1.65 -0.17 -2.67
N VAL A 48 1.86 0.27 -1.43
CA VAL A 48 1.51 1.64 -1.01
C VAL A 48 2.30 2.67 -1.82
N ALA A 49 3.60 2.44 -2.02
CA ALA A 49 4.44 3.32 -2.83
C ALA A 49 3.94 3.40 -4.28
N GLN A 50 3.61 2.27 -4.91
CA GLN A 50 3.09 2.23 -6.28
C GLN A 50 1.79 3.01 -6.44
N ILE A 51 0.85 2.90 -5.49
CA ILE A 51 -0.41 3.64 -5.54
C ILE A 51 -0.14 5.15 -5.40
N LEU A 52 0.73 5.56 -4.47
CA LEU A 52 1.08 6.97 -4.29
C LEU A 52 1.82 7.54 -5.50
N THR A 53 2.71 6.76 -6.14
CA THR A 53 3.38 7.16 -7.38
C THR A 53 2.38 7.39 -8.51
N GLU A 54 1.39 6.52 -8.66
CA GLU A 54 0.35 6.69 -9.68
C GLU A 54 -0.51 7.95 -9.40
N VAL A 55 -0.93 8.16 -8.15
CA VAL A 55 -1.68 9.37 -7.76
C VAL A 55 -0.86 10.64 -8.04
N ASN A 56 0.43 10.64 -7.71
CA ASN A 56 1.30 11.78 -7.97
C ASN A 56 1.56 11.99 -9.47
N ALA A 57 1.72 10.91 -10.22
CA ALA A 57 1.88 10.97 -11.68
C ALA A 57 0.63 11.55 -12.36
N ARG A 58 -0.58 11.22 -11.89
CA ARG A 58 -1.83 11.84 -12.38
C ARG A 58 -1.89 13.33 -12.05
N LYS A 59 -1.49 13.71 -10.83
CA LYS A 59 -1.47 15.11 -10.39
C LYS A 59 -0.48 15.97 -11.19
N ASN A 60 0.71 15.45 -11.49
CA ASN A 60 1.78 16.16 -12.21
C ASN A 60 1.65 16.13 -13.74
N LYS A 61 0.75 15.32 -14.31
CA LYS A 61 0.50 15.27 -15.77
C LYS A 61 -0.56 16.28 -16.22
N LYS A 62 -0.95 17.18 -15.32
CA LYS A 62 -1.91 18.25 -15.53
C LYS A 62 -1.16 19.58 -15.53
#